data_AF-A0AAE3YC10-F1
#
_entry.id   AF-A0AAE3YC10-F1
#
_cell.length_a   1.000
_cell.length_b   1.000
_cell.length_c   1.000
_cell.angle_alpha   90.00
_cell.angle_beta   90.00
_cell.angle_gamma   90.00
#
_symmetry.space_group_name_H-M   'P 1'
#
loop_
_entity.id
_entity.type
_entity.pdbx_description
1 polymer ?
#
loop_
_entity_poly.entity_id
_entity_poly.type
_entity_poly.pdbx_seq_one_letter_code
_entity_poly.pdbx_strand_id
1 'polypeptide(L)'
;MKEIQSFLKTRKTALIISILYVGTGTLAVSSIAGSDPLYGEWSFYALLFTFPVTFLSFIYRFAEPDYVIPVLLIQFVMFLITFFILSLFIKNNAKK
;
A
#
# COMPACT_ATOMS: atom_id res chain seq x y z
N MET A 1 3.46 -6.22 23.95
CA MET A 1 4.49 -6.22 22.89
C MET A 1 4.85 -7.62 22.37
N LYS A 2 5.15 -8.61 23.23
CA LYS A 2 5.52 -9.97 22.80
C LYS A 2 4.48 -10.63 21.87
N GLU A 3 3.19 -10.41 22.12
CA GLU A 3 2.12 -10.98 21.30
C GLU A 3 2.06 -10.37 19.89
N ILE A 4 2.21 -9.05 19.77
CA ILE A 4 2.25 -8.35 18.48
C ILE A 4 3.46 -8.82 17.66
N GLN A 5 4.63 -8.95 18.31
CA GLN A 5 5.83 -9.47 17.66
C GLN A 5 5.64 -10.91 17.16
N SER A 6 5.03 -11.78 17.97
CA SER A 6 4.68 -13.14 17.57
C SER A 6 3.74 -13.14 16.37
N PHE A 7 2.65 -12.35 16.44
CA PHE A 7 1.66 -12.23 15.39
C PHE A 7 2.26 -11.82 14.04
N LEU A 8 3.12 -10.80 14.04
CA LEU A 8 3.83 -10.32 12.85
C LEU A 8 4.85 -11.35 12.34
N LYS A 9 5.54 -12.07 13.24
CA LYS A 9 6.51 -13.10 12.87
C LYS A 9 5.84 -14.28 12.17
N THR A 10 4.66 -14.69 12.61
CA THR A 10 3.90 -15.76 11.93
C THR A 10 3.42 -15.31 10.55
N ARG A 11 2.99 -14.04 10.42
CA ARG A 11 2.42 -13.46 9.19
C ARG A 11 3.43 -12.68 8.35
N LYS A 12 4.72 -13.00 8.49
CA LYS A 12 5.80 -12.25 7.82
C LYS A 12 5.61 -12.16 6.30
N THR A 13 5.13 -13.24 5.67
CA THR A 13 4.86 -13.26 4.23
C THR A 13 3.76 -12.27 3.84
N ALA A 14 2.62 -12.28 4.57
CA ALA A 14 1.53 -11.34 4.34
C ALA A 14 2.01 -9.89 4.54
N LEU A 15 2.83 -9.65 5.57
CA LEU A 15 3.41 -8.34 5.83
C LEU A 15 4.27 -7.86 4.66
N ILE A 16 5.21 -8.69 4.19
CA ILE A 16 6.09 -8.34 3.06
C ILE A 16 5.27 -8.05 1.80
N ILE A 17 4.31 -8.92 1.45
CA ILE A 17 3.47 -8.72 0.26
C ILE A 17 2.67 -7.42 0.39
N SER A 18 2.08 -7.14 1.55
CA SER A 18 1.34 -5.89 1.77
C SER A 18 2.23 -4.65 1.69
N ILE A 19 3.46 -4.68 2.22
CA ILE A 19 4.43 -3.59 2.11
C ILE A 19 4.80 -3.35 0.64
N LEU A 20 5.11 -4.40 -0.11
CA LEU A 20 5.49 -4.26 -1.51
C LEU A 20 4.32 -3.75 -2.35
N TYR A 21 3.15 -4.38 -2.24
CA TYR A 21 2.00 -4.04 -3.07
C TYR A 21 1.47 -2.63 -2.78
N VAL A 22 1.22 -2.30 -1.50
CA VAL A 22 0.69 -0.99 -1.11
C VAL A 22 1.78 0.08 -1.15
N GLY A 23 3.03 -0.27 -0.86
CA GLY A 23 4.17 0.64 -1.00
C GLY A 23 4.39 1.07 -2.45
N THR A 24 4.33 0.13 -3.40
CA THR A 24 4.36 0.46 -4.84
C THR A 24 3.20 1.39 -5.22
N GLY A 25 1.99 1.13 -4.70
CA GLY A 25 0.83 2.00 -4.96
C GLY A 25 0.98 3.40 -4.36
N THR A 26 1.56 3.49 -3.17
CA THR A 26 1.87 4.77 -2.50
C THR A 26 2.87 5.58 -3.31
N LEU A 27 3.95 4.95 -3.79
CA LEU A 27 4.94 5.59 -4.65
C LEU A 27 4.32 6.04 -5.96
N ALA A 28 3.47 5.21 -6.57
CA ALA A 28 2.80 5.51 -7.83
C ALA A 28 1.88 6.74 -7.70
N VAL A 29 0.99 6.77 -6.70
CA VAL A 29 0.06 7.90 -6.49
C VAL A 29 0.79 9.18 -6.09
N SER A 30 1.90 9.07 -5.36
CA SER A 30 2.73 10.23 -4.97
C SER A 30 3.67 10.70 -6.09
N SER A 31 3.64 10.06 -7.26
CA SER A 31 4.47 10.37 -8.43
C SER A 31 3.64 10.57 -9.70
N ILE A 32 2.34 10.83 -9.56
CA ILE A 32 1.41 10.92 -10.69
C ILE A 32 1.19 12.37 -11.15
N ALA A 33 1.41 13.35 -10.27
CA ALA A 33 1.30 14.76 -10.64
C ALA A 33 2.62 15.24 -11.25
N GLY A 34 2.55 16.06 -12.30
CA GLY A 34 3.75 16.56 -13.00
C GLY A 34 4.71 17.38 -12.13
N SER A 35 4.22 17.91 -11.00
CA SER A 35 5.02 18.62 -9.99
C SER A 35 5.72 17.70 -8.98
N ASP A 36 5.44 16.39 -9.00
CA ASP A 36 6.00 15.46 -8.03
C ASP A 36 7.50 15.17 -8.31
N PRO A 37 8.36 15.07 -7.28
CA PRO A 37 9.80 14.85 -7.48
C PRO A 37 10.16 13.57 -8.24
N LEU A 38 9.29 12.56 -8.18
CA LEU A 38 9.48 11.25 -8.81
C LEU A 38 8.53 11.03 -10.01
N TYR A 39 7.93 12.10 -10.54
CA TYR A 39 7.02 12.02 -11.67
C TYR A 39 7.64 11.27 -12.86
N GLY A 40 6.85 10.37 -13.47
CA GLY A 40 7.22 9.68 -14.68
C GLY A 40 6.17 8.66 -15.12
N GLU A 41 6.20 8.26 -16.40
CA GLU A 41 5.19 7.35 -16.98
C GLU A 41 5.06 6.01 -16.23
N TRP A 42 6.16 5.57 -15.59
CA TRP A 42 6.18 4.37 -14.75
C TRP A 42 5.12 4.41 -13.64
N SER A 43 4.80 5.60 -13.11
CA SER A 43 3.84 5.77 -12.03
C SER A 43 2.43 5.41 -12.48
N PHE A 44 2.06 5.72 -13.72
CA PHE A 44 0.77 5.34 -14.29
C PHE A 44 0.62 3.82 -14.42
N TYR A 45 1.64 3.13 -14.93
CA TYR A 45 1.63 1.67 -15.04
C TYR A 45 1.59 0.99 -13.66
N ALA A 46 2.37 1.50 -12.70
CA ALA A 46 2.35 1.01 -11.32
C ALA A 46 1.00 1.27 -10.62
N LEU A 47 0.37 2.41 -10.90
CA LEU A 47 -0.95 2.77 -10.37
C LEU A 47 -2.03 1.83 -10.92
N LEU A 48 -1.98 1.49 -12.21
CA LEU A 48 -2.92 0.55 -12.82
C LEU A 48 -2.79 -0.86 -12.19
N PHE A 49 -1.56 -1.32 -11.94
CA PHE A 49 -1.32 -2.60 -11.26
C PHE A 49 -1.81 -2.61 -9.80
N THR A 50 -1.71 -1.47 -9.12
CA THR A 50 -2.09 -1.30 -7.71
C THR A 50 -3.47 -0.66 -7.54
N PHE A 51 -4.26 -0.57 -8.62
CA PHE A 51 -5.51 0.20 -8.66
C PHE A 51 -6.49 -0.12 -7.54
N PRO A 52 -6.74 -1.39 -7.17
CA PRO A 52 -7.66 -1.72 -6.08
C PRO A 52 -7.29 -1.08 -4.73
N VAL A 53 -6.00 -0.87 -4.47
CA VAL A 53 -5.51 -0.28 -3.22
C VAL A 53 -5.21 1.22 -3.34
N THR A 54 -5.04 1.74 -4.55
CA THR A 54 -4.77 3.16 -4.80
C THR A 54 -6.00 3.99 -5.14
N PHE A 55 -7.13 3.36 -5.52
CA PHE A 55 -8.33 4.03 -6.03
C PHE A 55 -8.75 5.28 -5.26
N LEU A 56 -8.99 5.15 -3.95
CA LEU A 56 -9.44 6.27 -3.11
C LEU A 56 -8.39 7.39 -3.03
N SER A 57 -7.12 7.01 -2.88
CA SER A 57 -6.02 7.97 -2.80
C SER A 57 -5.74 8.66 -4.13
N PHE A 58 -6.01 7.98 -5.26
CA PHE A 58 -5.90 8.54 -6.59
C PHE A 58 -6.97 9.60 -6.83
N ILE A 59 -8.23 9.34 -6.44
CA ILE A 59 -9.31 10.34 -6.51
C ILE A 59 -8.93 11.58 -5.69
N TYR A 60 -8.40 11.39 -4.48
CA TYR A 60 -7.94 12.50 -3.66
C TYR A 60 -6.80 13.27 -4.36
N ARG A 61 -5.78 12.57 -4.85
CA ARG A 61 -4.63 13.19 -5.54
C ARG A 61 -5.05 13.95 -6.79
N PHE A 62 -6.05 13.46 -7.51
CA PHE A 62 -6.61 14.11 -8.69
C PHE A 62 -7.40 15.38 -8.34
N ALA A 63 -8.13 15.37 -7.22
CA ALA A 63 -8.89 16.54 -6.75
C ALA A 63 -7.98 17.61 -6.13
N GLU A 64 -6.96 17.19 -5.37
CA GLU A 64 -6.08 18.06 -4.60
C GLU A 64 -4.58 17.71 -4.86
N PRO A 65 -4.01 18.23 -5.97
CA PRO A 65 -2.67 17.89 -6.43
C PRO A 65 -1.53 18.54 -5.63
N ASP A 66 -1.82 19.40 -4.65
CA ASP A 66 -0.77 20.04 -3.84
C ASP A 66 -0.54 19.35 -2.48
N TYR A 67 -1.48 18.50 -2.04
CA TYR A 67 -1.44 17.90 -0.69
C TYR A 67 -1.27 16.38 -0.72
N VAL A 68 -0.08 15.90 -0.35
CA VAL A 68 0.25 14.46 -0.31
C VAL A 68 -0.10 13.80 1.03
N ILE A 69 -0.21 14.55 2.12
CA ILE A 69 -0.46 13.98 3.47
C ILE A 69 -1.73 13.10 3.52
N PRO A 70 -2.88 13.50 2.94
CA PRO A 70 -4.08 12.67 2.99
C PRO A 70 -3.95 11.38 2.16
N VAL A 71 -3.18 11.42 1.06
CA VAL A 71 -2.81 10.23 0.27
C VAL A 71 -2.08 9.23 1.16
N LEU A 72 -1.09 9.67 1.94
CA LEU A 72 -0.33 8.80 2.84
C LEU A 72 -1.21 8.19 3.95
N LEU A 73 -2.17 8.95 4.48
CA LEU A 73 -3.11 8.45 5.48
C LEU A 73 -4.02 7.36 4.89
N ILE A 74 -4.60 7.59 3.71
CA ILE A 74 -5.42 6.60 3.00
C ILE A 74 -4.59 5.35 2.72
N GLN A 75 -3.36 5.51 2.22
CA GLN A 75 -2.47 4.40 1.92
C GLN A 75 -2.09 3.60 3.16
N PHE A 76 -1.89 4.24 4.31
CA PHE A 76 -1.65 3.54 5.57
C PHE A 76 -2.86 2.69 6.00
N VAL A 77 -4.08 3.22 5.87
CA VAL A 77 -5.30 2.44 6.14
C VAL A 77 -5.43 1.27 5.17
N MET A 78 -5.19 1.49 3.88
CA MET A 78 -5.21 0.44 2.86
C MET A 78 -4.13 -0.62 3.08
N PHE A 79 -2.97 -0.24 3.60
CA PHE A 79 -1.92 -1.17 4.03
C PHE A 79 -2.42 -2.10 5.13
N LEU A 80 -3.05 -1.55 6.18
CA LEU A 80 -3.61 -2.36 7.27
C LEU A 80 -4.68 -3.32 6.74
N ILE A 81 -5.61 -2.83 5.92
CA ILE A 81 -6.68 -3.66 5.32
C ILE A 81 -6.06 -4.79 4.48
N THR A 82 -5.13 -4.46 3.58
CA THR A 82 -4.47 -5.44 2.71
C THR A 82 -3.70 -6.47 3.54
N PHE A 83 -2.97 -6.03 4.57
CA PHE A 83 -2.25 -6.91 5.48
C PHE A 83 -3.19 -7.87 6.22
N PHE A 84 -4.32 -7.38 6.75
CA PHE A 84 -5.29 -8.23 7.44
C PHE A 84 -5.94 -9.24 6.50
N ILE A 85 -6.35 -8.81 5.30
CA ILE A 85 -6.91 -9.70 4.28
C ILE A 85 -5.90 -10.80 3.93
N LEU A 86 -4.67 -10.45 3.57
CA LEU A 86 -3.64 -11.43 3.23
C LEU A 86 -3.32 -12.36 4.41
N SER A 87 -3.38 -11.85 5.63
CA SER A 87 -3.17 -12.65 6.84
C SER A 87 -4.26 -13.69 7.10
N LEU A 88 -5.45 -13.53 6.52
CA LEU A 88 -6.54 -14.50 6.57
C LEU A 88 -6.40 -15.57 5.48
N PHE A 89 -5.96 -15.17 4.28
CA PHE A 89 -5.86 -16.06 3.12
C PHE A 89 -4.55 -16.85 3.04
N ILE A 90 -3.44 -16.24 3.43
CA ILE A 90 -2.14 -16.92 3.43
C ILE A 90 -2.16 -17.91 4.59
N LYS A 91 -2.32 -19.19 4.24
CA LYS A 91 -2.25 -20.30 5.17
C LYS A 91 -0.91 -20.21 5.90
N ASN A 92 -0.95 -20.03 7.20
CA ASN A 92 0.24 -20.00 8.02
C ASN A 92 0.96 -21.35 7.88
N ASN A 93 2.04 -21.37 7.09
CA ASN A 93 2.98 -22.48 7.05
C ASN A 93 3.93 -22.47 8.26
N ALA A 94 3.55 -21.75 9.33
CA ALA A 94 4.19 -21.89 10.63
C ALA A 94 3.87 -23.30 11.13
N LYS A 95 4.79 -24.22 10.79
CA LYS A 95 4.87 -25.64 11.11
C LYS A 95 3.85 -26.07 12.17
N LYS A 96 2.90 -26.91 11.74
CA LYS A 96 2.25 -27.89 12.61
C LYS A 96 3.31 -28.72 13.31
#